data_AF-A0A920AB27-F1
#
_entry.id   AF-A0A920AB27-F1
#
_cell.length_a   1.000
_cell.length_b   1.000
_cell.length_c   1.000
_cell.angle_alpha   90.00
_cell.angle_beta   90.00
_cell.angle_gamma   90.00
#
_symmetry.space_group_name_H-M   'P 1'
#
loop_
_entity.id
_entity.type
_entity.pdbx_description
1 polymer ?
#
loop_
_entity_poly.entity_id
_entity_poly.type
_entity_poly.pdbx_seq_one_letter_code
_entity_poly.pdbx_strand_id
1 'polypeptide(L)' 'MVFDNSENFFGGEYLKFEEVSVKREMGRDGQSTYFINNAVARRRDVQDLFLGTGLGSNSMQLLNRALFQA' A
#
# COMPACT_ATOMS: atom_id res chain seq x y z
N MET A 1 0.10 5.90 -5.69
CA MET A 1 -1.32 5.64 -5.97
C MET A 1 -2.15 5.87 -4.71
N VAL A 2 -3.40 6.24 -4.88
CA VAL A 2 -4.36 6.48 -3.79
C VAL A 2 -5.48 5.45 -3.93
N PHE A 3 -5.93 4.93 -2.79
CA PHE A 3 -7.01 3.96 -2.69
C PHE A 3 -8.12 4.53 -1.82
N ASP A 4 -9.36 4.34 -2.27
CA ASP A 4 -10.53 4.59 -1.45
C ASP A 4 -10.57 3.60 -0.28
N ASN A 5 -10.84 4.11 0.91
CA ASN A 5 -10.97 3.35 2.15
C ASN A 5 -12.34 3.61 2.82
N SER A 6 -13.35 4.04 2.07
CA SER A 6 -14.70 4.33 2.60
C SER A 6 -15.37 3.09 3.22
N GLU A 7 -15.07 1.90 2.71
CA GLU A 7 -15.53 0.62 3.25
C GLU A 7 -14.59 0.04 4.32
N ASN A 8 -13.58 0.79 4.77
CA ASN A 8 -12.61 0.38 5.79
C ASN A 8 -11.85 -0.93 5.45
N PHE A 9 -11.54 -1.13 4.16
CA PHE A 9 -10.74 -2.27 3.69
C PHE A 9 -9.37 -2.33 4.36
N PHE A 10 -8.75 -1.18 4.60
CA PHE A 10 -7.48 -1.09 5.31
C PHE A 10 -7.77 -0.93 6.80
N GLY A 11 -7.70 -2.04 7.53
CA GLY A 11 -7.94 -2.10 8.97
C GLY A 11 -6.85 -1.44 9.82
N GLY A 12 -6.93 -1.63 11.15
CA GLY A 12 -5.92 -1.14 12.08
C GLY A 12 -5.86 0.39 12.14
N GLU A 13 -4.65 0.94 12.06
CA GLU A 13 -4.44 2.40 12.14
C GLU A 13 -4.99 3.17 10.93
N TYR A 14 -5.37 2.47 9.86
CA TYR A 14 -5.85 3.06 8.63
C TYR A 14 -7.36 3.33 8.61
N LEU A 15 -8.12 2.81 9.59
CA LEU A 15 -9.56 3.05 9.77
C LEU A 15 -9.95 4.53 9.95
N LYS A 16 -8.97 5.39 10.24
CA LYS A 16 -9.18 6.84 10.42
C LYS A 16 -9.04 7.65 9.13
N PHE A 17 -8.70 7.02 8.01
CA PHE A 17 -8.52 7.70 6.74
C PHE A 17 -9.58 7.26 5.74
N GLU A 18 -10.20 8.22 5.05
CA GLU A 18 -11.09 7.96 3.92
C GLU A 18 -10.32 7.46 2.69
N GLU A 19 -9.03 7.78 2.62
CA GLU A 19 -8.12 7.33 1.55
C GLU A 19 -6.78 6.86 2.12
N VAL A 20 -6.19 5.84 1.50
CA VAL A 20 -4.84 5.36 1.80
C VAL A 20 -3.98 5.50 0.56
N SER A 21 -2.81 6.14 0.68
CA SER A 21 -1.86 6.29 -0.41
C SER A 21 -0.66 5.35 -0.23
N VAL A 22 -0.23 4.73 -1.32
CA VAL A 22 1.00 3.93 -1.38
C VAL A 22 1.87 4.44 -2.51
N LYS A 23 3.13 4.74 -2.21
CA LYS A 23 4.12 5.23 -3.17
C LYS A 23 5.38 4.39 -3.11
N ARG A 24 6.00 4.17 -4.27
CA ARG A 24 7.35 3.60 -4.41
C ARG A 24 8.20 4.62 -5.15
N GLU A 25 9.38 4.90 -4.64
CA GLU A 25 10.40 5.70 -5.32
C GLU A 25 11.63 4.82 -5.55
N MET A 26 12.14 4.81 -6.78
CA MET A 26 13.34 4.04 -7.11
C MET A 26 14.56 4.96 -7.10
N GLY A 27 15.51 4.65 -6.22
CA GLY A 27 16.82 5.29 -6.18
C GLY A 27 17.67 4.94 -7.39
N ARG A 28 18.69 5.75 -7.65
CA ARG A 28 19.65 5.53 -8.76
C ARG A 28 20.50 4.27 -8.58
N ASP A 29 20.59 3.78 -7.35
CA ASP A 29 21.22 2.52 -6.96
C ASP A 29 20.30 1.29 -7.15
N GLY A 30 19.09 1.49 -7.67
CA GLY A 30 18.09 0.45 -7.85
C GLY A 30 17.32 0.08 -6.59
N GLN A 31 17.61 0.73 -5.45
CA GLN A 31 16.85 0.49 -4.21
C GLN A 31 15.49 1.17 -4.29
N SER A 32 14.49 0.57 -3.65
CA SER A 32 13.13 1.12 -3.62
C SER A 32 12.78 1.60 -2.22
N THR A 33 12.41 2.86 -2.11
CA THR A 33 11.82 3.44 -0.89
C THR A 33 10.31 3.40 -1.02
N TYR A 34 9.63 2.91 0.01
CA TYR A 34 8.18 2.81 0.04
C TYR A 34 7.60 3.82 1.02
N PHE A 35 6.38 4.26 0.73
CA PHE A 35 5.63 5.15 1.59
C PHE A 35 4.19 4.69 1.69
N ILE A 36 3.62 4.79 2.90
CA ILE A 36 2.19 4.68 3.15
C ILE A 36 1.76 6.01 3.77
N ASN A 37 0.78 6.71 3.17
CA ASN A 37 0.35 8.04 3.63
C ASN A 37 1.52 9.01 3.85
N ASN A 38 2.44 9.06 2.89
CA ASN A 38 3.68 9.84 2.89
C ASN A 38 4.69 9.51 4.01
N ALA A 39 4.39 8.58 4.91
CA ALA A 39 5.33 8.07 5.90
C ALA A 39 6.19 6.95 5.28
N VAL A 40 7.49 6.94 5.57
CA VAL A 40 8.41 5.89 5.11
C VAL A 40 7.95 4.54 5.68
N ALA A 41 7.88 3.55 4.81
CA ALA A 41 7.44 2.20 5.13
C ALA A 41 8.39 1.16 4.54
N ARG A 42 8.37 -0.06 5.08
CA ARG A 42 9.10 -1.19 4.50
C ARG A 42 8.24 -1.84 3.42
N ARG A 43 8.88 -2.51 2.46
CA ARG A 43 8.17 -3.37 1.48
C ARG A 43 7.24 -4.38 2.15
N ARG A 44 7.60 -4.87 3.34
CA ARG A 44 6.75 -5.79 4.12
C ARG A 44 5.49 -5.10 4.65
N ASP A 45 5.60 -3.87 5.15
CA ASP A 45 4.43 -3.13 5.66
C ASP A 45 3.42 -2.88 4.54
N VAL A 46 3.90 -2.60 3.32
CA VAL A 46 3.05 -2.51 2.11
C VAL A 46 2.38 -3.86 1.79
N GLN A 47 3.11 -4.98 1.88
CA GLN A 47 2.52 -6.32 1.65
C GLN A 47 1.45 -6.64 2.69
N ASP A 48 1.75 -6.45 3.97
CA ASP A 48 0.86 -6.75 5.09
C ASP A 48 -0.40 -5.87 5.01
N LEU A 49 -0.28 -4.61 4.58
CA LEU A 49 -1.42 -3.72 4.33
C LEU A 49 -2.43 -4.33 3.35
N PHE A 50 -1.97 -4.84 2.19
CA PHE A 50 -2.88 -5.39 1.19
C PHE A 50 -3.36 -6.80 1.57
N LEU A 51 -2.50 -7.65 2.11
CA LEU A 51 -2.87 -9.00 2.53
C LEU A 51 -3.86 -9.01 3.70
N GLY A 52 -3.80 -7.99 4.57
CA GLY A 52 -4.72 -7.80 5.70
C GLY A 52 -6.13 -7.32 5.33
N THR A 53 -6.39 -6.97 4.06
CA THR A 53 -7.70 -6.42 3.62
C THR A 53 -8.83 -7.44 3.53
N GLY A 54 -8.51 -8.74 3.50
CA GLY A 54 -9.51 -9.80 3.30
C GLY A 54 -10.11 -9.88 1.89
N LEU A 55 -9.63 -9.09 0.92
CA LEU A 55 -10.14 -9.05 -0.46
C LEU A 55 -9.66 -10.23 -1.35
N GLY A 56 -8.93 -11.19 -0.78
CA GLY A 56 -8.47 -12.40 -1.47
C GLY A 56 -7.65 -12.08 -2.73
N SER A 57 -8.08 -12.60 -3.89
CA SER A 57 -7.39 -12.39 -5.17
C SER A 57 -7.25 -10.92 -5.56
N ASN A 58 -8.19 -10.07 -5.14
CA ASN A 58 -8.12 -8.63 -5.42
C ASN A 58 -7.01 -7.95 -4.63
N SER A 59 -6.73 -8.40 -3.39
CA SER A 59 -5.60 -7.92 -2.59
C SER A 59 -4.27 -8.10 -3.34
N MET A 60 -4.10 -9.25 -3.99
CA MET A 60 -2.86 -9.56 -4.74
C MET A 60 -2.69 -8.69 -5.99
N GLN A 61 -3.78 -8.39 -6.70
CA GLN A 61 -3.74 -7.49 -7.86
C GLN A 61 -3.36 -6.06 -7.46
N LEU A 62 -3.93 -5.55 -6.37
CA LEU A 62 -3.62 -4.21 -5.85
C LEU A 62 -2.18 -4.14 -5.33
N LEU A 63 -1.71 -5.18 -4.62
CA LEU A 63 -0.33 -5.31 -4.18
C LEU A 63 0.65 -5.29 -5.35
N ASN A 64 0.37 -6.09 -6.39
CA ASN A 64 1.21 -6.15 -7.58
C ASN A 64 1.29 -4.77 -8.26
N ARG A 65 0.15 -4.09 -8.37
CA ARG A 65 0.10 -2.71 -8.89
C ARG A 65 0.97 -1.78 -8.05
N ALA A 66 0.81 -1.80 -6.72
CA ALA A 66 1.55 -0.94 -5.80
C ALA A 66 3.07 -1.16 -5.82
N LEU A 67 3.52 -2.40 -5.99
CA LEU A 67 4.94 -2.74 -5.97
C LEU A 67 5.64 -2.54 -7.31
N PHE A 68 4.94 -2.77 -8.43
CA PHE A 68 5.57 -2.91 -9.74
C PHE A 68 5.09 -1.91 -10.80
N GLN A 69 4.01 -1.15 -10.57
CA GLN A 69 3.49 -0.16 -11.53
C GLN A 69 3.68 1.30 -11.04
N ALA A 70 4.84 1.60 -10.46
CA ALA A 70 5.23 2.98 -10.13
C ALA A 70 5.98 3.63 -11.29
#